data_AF-A0A371KJP7-F1
#
_entry.id   AF-A0A371KJP7-F1
#
_cell.length_a   1.000
_cell.length_b   1.000
_cell.length_c   1.000
_cell.angle_alpha   90.00
_cell.angle_beta   90.00
_cell.angle_gamma   90.00
#
_symmetry.space_group_name_H-M   'P 1'
#
loop_
_entity.id
_entity.type
_entity.pdbx_description
1 polymer ?
#
loop_
_entity_poly.entity_id
_entity_poly.type
_entity_poly.pdbx_seq_one_letter_code
_entity_poly.pdbx_strand_id
1 'polypeptide(L)'
;VGYTVGNDVSSRSIEGENPLYLPQAKVYDRCCSLGPCVVTPDDIDDPHELEMSMTIERDGEVVYDDATNTSEMVRSCEELVSYFTRHNTVPELAVILTGTSLVPEQPFDLQEGDRVDITVEDIGTLSNGVT
;
A
#
# COMPACT_ATOMS: atom_id res chain seq x y z
N VAL A 1 -18.81 0.03 0.26
CA VAL A 1 -17.46 0.43 -0.19
C VAL A 1 -16.88 1.29 0.92
N GLY A 2 -15.59 1.17 1.21
CA GLY A 2 -14.92 1.91 2.29
C GLY A 2 -13.41 1.97 2.05
N TYR A 3 -12.70 2.69 2.89
CA TYR A 3 -11.27 2.93 2.76
C TYR A 3 -10.50 2.27 3.91
N THR A 4 -9.29 1.80 3.65
CA THR A 4 -8.40 1.17 4.64
C THR A 4 -6.95 1.47 4.24
N VAL A 5 -6.02 1.39 5.19
CA VAL A 5 -4.59 1.31 4.84
C VAL A 5 -4.30 -0.10 4.33
N GLY A 6 -3.40 -0.20 3.37
CA GLY A 6 -2.90 -1.47 2.86
C GLY A 6 -1.39 -1.43 2.61
N ASN A 7 -0.73 -2.56 2.84
CA ASN A 7 0.68 -2.76 2.53
C ASN A 7 0.81 -3.79 1.40
N ASP A 8 1.27 -3.35 0.22
CA ASP A 8 1.55 -4.20 -0.95
C ASP A 8 3.04 -4.55 -1.00
N VAL A 9 3.43 -5.57 -0.24
CA VAL A 9 4.84 -5.95 -0.09
C VAL A 9 5.34 -6.52 -1.42
N SER A 10 6.48 -5.99 -1.87
CA SER A 10 7.00 -6.23 -3.21
C SER A 10 8.44 -6.69 -3.15
N SER A 11 8.75 -7.83 -3.77
CA SER A 11 10.13 -8.22 -4.03
C SER A 11 10.68 -7.44 -5.23
N ARG A 12 11.33 -6.31 -4.98
CA ARG A 12 11.92 -5.45 -6.03
C ARG A 12 13.09 -6.12 -6.75
N SER A 13 13.78 -7.05 -6.10
CA SER A 13 14.81 -7.87 -6.74
C SER A 13 14.22 -8.77 -7.82
N ILE A 14 13.12 -9.47 -7.54
CA ILE A 14 12.42 -10.32 -8.53
C ILE A 14 11.78 -9.47 -9.64
N GLU A 15 11.08 -8.38 -9.27
CA GLU A 15 10.43 -7.49 -10.23
C GLU A 15 11.43 -6.82 -11.18
N GLY A 16 12.57 -6.38 -10.65
CA GLY A 16 13.62 -5.69 -11.40
C GLY A 16 14.37 -6.57 -12.40
N GLU A 17 14.37 -7.90 -12.21
CA GLU A 17 14.99 -8.84 -13.15
C GLU A 17 14.21 -8.97 -14.45
N ASN A 18 12.89 -9.10 -14.36
CA ASN A 18 12.04 -9.30 -15.54
C ASN A 18 10.58 -8.90 -15.22
N PRO A 19 9.95 -8.02 -16.02
CA PRO A 19 8.55 -7.64 -15.83
C PRO A 19 7.57 -8.83 -15.81
N LEU A 20 7.92 -9.95 -16.46
CA LEU A 20 7.11 -11.18 -16.42
C LEU A 20 7.09 -11.86 -15.04
N TYR A 21 8.00 -11.50 -14.14
CA TYR A 21 8.06 -12.03 -12.78
C TYR A 21 7.23 -11.24 -11.77
N LEU A 22 6.55 -10.17 -12.21
CA LEU A 22 5.69 -9.36 -11.35
C LEU A 22 4.70 -10.19 -10.50
N PRO A 23 4.03 -11.25 -11.01
CA PRO A 23 3.17 -12.08 -10.16
C PRO A 23 3.94 -12.77 -9.02
N GLN A 24 5.17 -13.23 -9.25
CA GLN A 24 6.01 -13.85 -8.21
C GLN A 24 6.52 -12.81 -7.20
N ALA A 25 6.77 -11.58 -7.66
CA ALA A 25 7.20 -10.48 -6.80
C ALA A 25 6.08 -9.91 -5.91
N LYS A 26 4.81 -10.26 -6.18
CA LYS A 26 3.62 -9.68 -5.54
C LYS A 26 2.67 -10.70 -4.88
N VAL A 27 2.81 -11.98 -5.20
CA VAL A 27 1.91 -13.04 -4.71
C VAL A 27 2.72 -14.13 -4.03
N TYR A 28 2.84 -14.02 -2.72
CA TYR A 28 3.49 -14.97 -1.83
C TYR A 28 2.87 -14.90 -0.43
N ASP A 29 3.25 -15.81 0.48
CA ASP A 29 2.70 -15.79 1.84
C ASP A 29 2.98 -14.45 2.53
N ARG A 30 1.94 -13.85 3.12
CA ARG A 30 2.00 -12.54 3.80
C ARG A 30 2.45 -11.34 2.94
N CYS A 31 2.27 -11.40 1.61
CA CYS A 31 2.60 -10.28 0.72
C CYS A 31 1.65 -9.07 0.83
N CYS A 32 0.52 -9.21 1.52
CA CYS A 32 -0.49 -8.15 1.62
C CYS A 32 -1.08 -8.10 3.03
N SER A 33 -1.21 -6.89 3.59
CA SER A 33 -1.90 -6.63 4.85
C SER A 33 -2.85 -5.43 4.69
N LEU A 34 -3.94 -5.42 5.46
CA LEU A 34 -4.96 -4.37 5.46
C LEU A 34 -5.32 -4.03 6.90
N GLY A 35 -5.65 -2.77 7.16
CA GLY A 35 -6.12 -2.32 8.47
C GLY A 35 -5.78 -0.85 8.74
N PRO A 36 -5.85 -0.39 10.00
CA PRO A 36 -6.34 -1.12 11.17
C PRO A 36 -7.87 -1.30 11.19
N CYS A 37 -8.59 -0.55 10.36
CA CYS A 37 -10.04 -0.58 10.23
C CYS A 37 -10.44 -0.32 8.77
N VAL A 38 -11.73 -0.46 8.48
CA VAL A 38 -12.32 0.01 7.23
C VAL A 38 -13.22 1.19 7.58
N VAL A 39 -12.89 2.38 7.08
CA VAL A 39 -13.67 3.60 7.28
C VAL A 39 -14.74 3.72 6.23
N THR A 40 -15.90 4.25 6.60
CA THR A 40 -16.99 4.45 5.64
C THR A 40 -16.72 5.70 4.79
N PRO A 41 -17.27 5.78 3.56
CA PRO A 41 -17.06 6.95 2.72
C PRO A 41 -17.61 8.24 3.31
N ASP A 42 -18.59 8.15 4.21
CA ASP A 42 -19.18 9.33 4.88
C ASP A 42 -18.23 9.95 5.92
N ASP A 43 -17.19 9.21 6.34
CA ASP A 43 -16.17 9.67 7.29
C ASP A 43 -14.91 10.24 6.59
N ILE A 44 -14.87 10.25 5.26
CA ILE A 44 -13.76 10.78 4.45
C ILE A 44 -14.30 11.90 3.56
N ASP A 45 -13.84 13.13 3.79
CA ASP A 45 -14.31 14.30 3.02
C ASP A 45 -13.92 14.21 1.54
N ASP A 46 -12.63 13.97 1.23
CA ASP A 46 -12.14 13.72 -0.13
C ASP A 46 -11.04 12.62 -0.10
N PRO A 47 -11.26 11.44 -0.71
CA PRO A 47 -10.25 10.37 -0.77
C PRO A 47 -9.02 10.73 -1.61
N HIS A 48 -9.09 11.80 -2.40
CA HIS A 48 -8.00 12.36 -3.20
C HIS A 48 -7.30 13.54 -2.49
N GLU A 49 -7.54 13.77 -1.20
CA GLU A 49 -6.84 14.78 -0.40
C GLU A 49 -6.50 14.27 1.01
N LEU A 50 -5.88 13.09 1.10
CA LEU A 50 -5.47 12.45 2.36
C LEU A 50 -3.95 12.43 2.50
N GLU A 51 -3.42 12.89 3.63
CA GLU A 51 -2.01 12.68 3.96
C GLU A 51 -1.71 11.19 4.21
N MET A 52 -0.61 10.70 3.66
CA MET A 52 -0.12 9.34 3.85
C MET A 52 1.36 9.37 4.23
N SER A 53 1.77 8.56 5.20
CA SER A 53 3.18 8.43 5.59
C SER A 53 3.58 6.97 5.80
N MET A 54 4.88 6.70 5.64
CA MET A 54 5.46 5.40 5.89
C MET A 54 6.79 5.57 6.63
N THR A 55 6.92 4.87 7.74
CA THR A 55 8.16 4.77 8.51
C THR A 55 8.60 3.32 8.57
N ILE A 56 9.91 3.08 8.42
CA ILE A 56 10.52 1.77 8.61
C ILE A 56 11.57 1.89 9.71
N GLU A 57 11.39 1.13 10.78
CA GLU A 57 12.33 1.03 11.89
C GLU A 57 13.12 -0.28 11.79
N ARG A 58 14.45 -0.20 11.98
CA ARG A 58 15.37 -1.33 12.06
C ARG A 58 16.25 -1.16 13.30
N ASP A 59 16.24 -2.16 14.18
CA ASP A 59 17.02 -2.14 15.43
C ASP A 59 16.81 -0.89 16.30
N GLY A 60 15.60 -0.30 16.25
CA GLY A 60 15.23 0.91 16.98
C GLY A 60 15.66 2.22 16.32
N GLU A 61 16.22 2.16 15.11
CA GLU A 61 16.56 3.33 14.29
C GLU A 61 15.62 3.45 13.10
N VAL A 62 15.22 4.67 12.76
CA VAL A 62 14.40 4.96 11.58
C VAL A 62 15.31 4.91 10.34
N VAL A 63 15.08 3.94 9.46
CA VAL A 63 15.85 3.73 8.21
C VAL A 63 15.13 4.25 6.97
N TYR A 64 13.84 4.54 7.09
CA TYR A 64 13.04 5.22 6.08
C TYR A 64 11.92 5.99 6.77
N ASP A 65 11.67 7.22 6.33
CA ASP A 65 10.59 8.08 6.81
C ASP A 65 10.24 9.09 5.71
N ASP A 66 9.03 8.98 5.17
CA ASP A 66 8.57 9.86 4.10
C ASP A 66 7.04 9.96 4.10
N ALA A 67 6.53 11.01 3.45
CA ALA A 67 5.11 11.32 3.38
C ALA A 67 4.70 11.85 2.01
N THR A 68 3.43 11.68 1.68
CA THR A 68 2.81 12.10 0.43
C THR A 68 1.34 12.45 0.67
N ASN A 69 0.65 12.93 -0.36
CA ASN A 69 -0.80 13.15 -0.29
C ASN A 69 -1.47 12.43 -1.46
N THR A 70 -2.67 11.88 -1.25
CA THR A 70 -3.42 11.21 -2.32
C THR A 70 -3.82 12.16 -3.46
N SER A 71 -3.68 13.47 -3.30
CA SER A 71 -3.82 14.47 -4.37
C SER A 71 -2.81 14.28 -5.50
N GLU A 72 -1.67 13.64 -5.22
CA GLU A 72 -0.63 13.34 -6.20
C GLU A 72 -0.96 12.08 -7.04
N MET A 73 -2.08 11.40 -6.76
CA MET A 73 -2.49 10.23 -7.52
C MET A 73 -2.80 10.60 -8.98
N VAL A 74 -2.04 10.01 -9.90
CA VAL A 74 -2.23 10.20 -11.35
C VAL A 74 -3.53 9.55 -11.86
N ARG A 75 -4.00 8.50 -11.18
CA ARG A 75 -5.18 7.71 -11.54
C ARG A 75 -6.19 7.75 -10.41
N SER A 76 -7.40 8.21 -10.71
CA SER A 76 -8.47 8.31 -9.71
C SER A 76 -8.99 6.93 -9.31
N CYS A 77 -9.68 6.86 -8.17
CA CYS A 77 -10.28 5.63 -7.67
C CYS A 77 -11.32 5.09 -8.66
N GLU A 78 -12.11 5.98 -9.26
CA GLU A 78 -13.11 5.66 -10.29
C GLU A 78 -12.45 5.08 -11.54
N GLU A 79 -11.32 5.65 -11.98
CA GLU A 79 -10.59 5.11 -13.13
C GLU A 79 -10.11 3.69 -12.85
N LEU A 80 -9.47 3.46 -11.70
CA LEU A 80 -8.99 2.13 -11.29
C LEU A 80 -10.13 1.11 -11.23
N VAL A 81 -11.27 1.47 -10.60
CA VAL A 81 -12.46 0.62 -10.55
C VAL A 81 -13.02 0.33 -11.96
N SER A 82 -12.98 1.32 -12.87
CA SER A 82 -13.46 1.15 -14.25
C SER A 82 -12.66 0.12 -15.05
N TYR A 83 -11.35 -0.03 -14.74
CA TYR A 83 -10.52 -1.07 -15.34
C TYR A 83 -10.72 -2.42 -14.64
N PHE A 84 -10.80 -2.42 -13.31
CA PHE A 84 -10.96 -3.64 -12.51
C PHE A 84 -12.24 -4.43 -12.83
N THR A 85 -13.33 -3.72 -13.11
CA THR A 85 -14.64 -4.32 -13.40
C THR A 85 -14.89 -4.58 -14.89
N ARG A 86 -13.99 -4.12 -15.77
CA ARG A 86 -14.17 -4.23 -17.23
C ARG A 86 -14.06 -5.67 -17.69
N HIS A 87 -15.18 -6.24 -18.11
CA HIS A 87 -15.29 -7.65 -18.53
C HIS A 87 -14.83 -8.63 -17.45
N ASN A 88 -14.93 -8.24 -16.18
CA ASN A 88 -14.53 -9.05 -15.04
C ASN A 88 -15.62 -9.01 -13.95
N THR A 89 -16.12 -10.17 -13.57
CA THR A 89 -17.07 -10.28 -12.46
C THR A 89 -16.31 -10.21 -11.15
N VAL A 90 -16.63 -9.21 -10.32
CA VAL A 90 -15.90 -8.95 -9.07
C VAL A 90 -16.75 -9.32 -7.85
N PRO A 91 -16.17 -9.91 -6.79
CA PRO A 91 -16.88 -10.19 -5.56
C PRO A 91 -17.18 -8.88 -4.79
N GLU A 92 -18.21 -8.89 -3.96
CA GLU A 92 -18.64 -7.72 -3.18
C GLU A 92 -17.57 -7.20 -2.21
N LEU A 93 -16.67 -8.07 -1.78
CA LEU A 93 -15.61 -7.78 -0.81
C LEU A 93 -14.22 -7.68 -1.46
N ALA A 94 -14.16 -7.32 -2.75
CA ALA A 94 -12.89 -7.03 -3.42
C ALA A 94 -12.24 -5.75 -2.84
N VAL A 95 -10.91 -5.75 -2.76
CA VAL A 95 -10.11 -4.60 -2.35
C VAL A 95 -9.16 -4.24 -3.49
N ILE A 96 -9.02 -2.95 -3.77
CA ILE A 96 -8.10 -2.42 -4.77
C ILE A 96 -7.06 -1.57 -4.02
N LEU A 97 -5.78 -1.98 -4.09
CA LEU A 97 -4.66 -1.14 -3.64
C LEU A 97 -4.31 -0.17 -4.77
N THR A 98 -4.34 1.12 -4.48
CA THR A 98 -4.40 2.20 -5.50
C THR A 98 -3.03 2.67 -5.99
N GLY A 99 -1.95 2.07 -5.50
CA GLY A 99 -0.57 2.41 -5.83
C GLY A 99 0.15 3.08 -4.66
N THR A 100 1.43 3.42 -4.86
CA THR A 100 2.25 4.11 -3.86
C THR A 100 3.25 5.05 -4.57
N SER A 101 3.58 6.16 -3.92
CA SER A 101 4.71 7.04 -4.22
C SER A 101 5.81 6.95 -3.15
N LEU A 102 5.55 6.29 -2.02
CA LEU A 102 6.48 6.11 -0.91
C LEU A 102 7.38 4.90 -1.20
N VAL A 103 8.54 5.17 -1.81
CA VAL A 103 9.47 4.14 -2.26
C VAL A 103 10.87 4.45 -1.71
N PRO A 104 11.42 3.61 -0.81
CA PRO A 104 12.80 3.73 -0.35
C PRO A 104 13.80 3.73 -1.52
N GLU A 105 14.83 4.57 -1.43
CA GLU A 105 15.87 4.66 -2.47
C GLU A 105 16.67 3.36 -2.57
N GLN A 106 16.97 2.91 -3.81
CA GLN A 106 17.75 1.70 -4.01
C GLN A 106 19.24 1.91 -3.71
N PRO A 107 19.95 0.92 -3.14
CA PRO A 107 19.44 -0.40 -2.74
C PRO A 107 18.78 -0.35 -1.34
N PHE A 108 17.54 -0.82 -1.25
CA PHE A 108 16.82 -1.00 0.01
C PHE A 108 16.03 -2.29 -0.02
N ASP A 109 16.25 -3.13 0.99
CA ASP A 109 15.48 -4.35 1.25
C ASP A 109 15.07 -4.35 2.72
N LEU A 110 13.85 -4.86 2.97
CA LEU A 110 13.40 -5.17 4.32
C LEU A 110 14.21 -6.34 4.88
N GLN A 111 14.46 -6.30 6.19
CA GLN A 111 15.19 -7.32 6.94
C GLN A 111 14.30 -7.90 8.04
N GLU A 112 14.55 -9.15 8.42
CA GLU A 112 13.87 -9.77 9.56
C GLU A 112 14.05 -8.88 10.81
N GLY A 113 12.93 -8.61 11.50
CA GLY A 113 12.92 -7.71 12.65
C GLY A 113 12.62 -6.24 12.33
N ASP A 114 12.59 -5.85 11.06
CA ASP A 114 12.10 -4.53 10.67
C ASP A 114 10.63 -4.35 11.09
N ARG A 115 10.27 -3.11 11.39
CA ARG A 115 8.89 -2.69 11.61
C ARG A 115 8.50 -1.64 10.58
N VAL A 116 7.41 -1.91 9.87
CA VAL A 116 6.84 -1.00 8.87
C VAL A 116 5.53 -0.44 9.44
N ASP A 117 5.45 0.88 9.58
CA ASP A 117 4.24 1.60 9.97
C ASP A 117 3.79 2.47 8.78
N ILE A 118 2.55 2.25 8.32
CA ILE A 118 1.92 3.05 7.25
C ILE A 118 0.72 3.76 7.85
N THR A 119 0.68 5.09 7.77
CA THR A 119 -0.42 5.90 8.29
C THR A 119 -1.14 6.59 7.13
N VAL A 120 -2.47 6.60 7.19
CA VAL A 120 -3.31 7.42 6.31
C VAL A 120 -4.23 8.26 7.19
N GLU A 121 -4.28 9.55 6.87
CA GLU A 121 -5.17 10.54 7.50
C GLU A 121 -6.61 10.01 7.55
N ASP A 122 -7.29 10.27 8.67
CA ASP A 122 -8.66 9.83 8.97
C ASP A 122 -8.92 8.30 8.98
N ILE A 123 -7.91 7.46 8.71
CA ILE A 123 -7.99 6.00 8.80
C ILE A 123 -7.21 5.44 9.99
N GLY A 124 -5.94 5.83 10.13
CA GLY A 124 -5.04 5.36 11.19
C GLY A 124 -3.79 4.66 10.67
N THR A 125 -3.13 3.89 11.54
CA THR A 125 -1.81 3.29 11.26
C THR A 125 -1.88 1.76 11.19
N LEU A 126 -1.35 1.21 10.09
CA LEU A 126 -1.11 -0.21 9.89
C LEU A 126 0.35 -0.53 10.23
N SER A 127 0.57 -1.35 11.26
CA SER A 127 1.90 -1.78 11.70
C SER A 127 2.18 -3.23 11.33
N ASN A 128 3.29 -3.50 10.65
CA ASN A 128 3.73 -4.84 10.29
C ASN A 128 5.16 -5.11 10.79
N GLY A 129 5.36 -6.23 11.47
CA GLY A 129 6.70 -6.77 11.72
C GLY A 129 7.12 -7.68 10.58
N VAL A 130 8.39 -7.57 10.15
CA VAL A 130 8.97 -8.37 9.07
C VAL A 130 9.52 -9.69 9.64
N THR A 131 9.16 -10.81 9.00
CA THR A 131 9.52 -12.20 9.40
C THR A 131 9.87 -13.05 8.20
#